data_AF-A0A952E9Z2-F1
#
_entry.id   AF-A0A952E9Z2-F1
#
_cell.length_a   1.000
_cell.length_b   1.000
_cell.length_c   1.000
_cell.angle_alpha   90.00
_cell.angle_beta   90.00
_cell.angle_gamma   90.00
#
_symmetry.space_group_name_H-M   'P 1'
#
loop_
_entity.id
_entity.type
_entity.pdbx_description
1 polymer ?
#
loop_
_entity_poly.entity_id
_entity_poly.type
_entity_poly.pdbx_seq_one_letter_code
_entity_poly.pdbx_strand_id
1 'polypeptide(L)'
;MDGLEVLMPLGLRSGWECNSIQVMIRLLFIDDDPGVQKTLKMVLSESYQVISAFTGNAGLNALKEMDPDVVLLDINLPDKDGLDVLEEIVACPSAPPVIMLTA
;
A
#
# COMPACT_ATOMS: atom_id res chain seq x y z
N MET A 1 9.18 -45.34 1.48
CA MET A 1 8.86 -46.42 2.43
C MET A 1 9.75 -46.20 3.64
N ASP A 2 9.30 -45.81 4.83
CA ASP A 2 7.96 -45.85 5.44
C ASP A 2 7.90 -44.96 6.69
N GLY A 3 6.68 -44.58 7.09
CA GLY A 3 6.31 -44.09 8.44
C GLY A 3 6.45 -42.58 8.62
N LEU A 4 5.41 -41.73 8.66
CA LEU A 4 4.14 -41.84 9.38
C LEU A 4 4.35 -42.16 10.87
N GLU A 5 4.73 -41.13 11.64
CA GLU A 5 4.33 -41.02 13.05
C GLU A 5 3.69 -39.66 13.29
N VAL A 6 2.38 -39.63 13.03
CA VAL A 6 1.45 -38.77 13.75
C VAL A 6 1.44 -39.27 15.20
N LEU A 7 2.12 -38.54 16.09
CA LEU A 7 1.94 -38.67 17.53
C LEU A 7 1.23 -37.41 18.04
N MET A 8 -0.10 -37.42 17.91
CA MET A 8 -0.97 -36.63 18.79
C MET A 8 -1.28 -37.46 20.03
N PRO A 9 -1.13 -36.89 21.24
CA PRO A 9 -1.99 -37.27 22.35
C PRO A 9 -2.77 -36.06 22.88
N LEU A 10 -4.08 -36.13 22.63
CA LEU A 10 -5.15 -35.97 23.61
C LEU A 10 -5.01 -34.77 24.57
N GLY A 11 -5.47 -33.61 24.10
CA GLY A 11 -5.64 -32.43 24.93
C GLY A 11 -6.30 -31.30 24.17
N LEU A 12 -7.59 -31.45 23.85
CA LEU A 12 -8.45 -30.31 23.49
C LEU A 12 -8.40 -29.31 24.67
N ARG A 13 -7.60 -28.26 24.53
CA ARG A 13 -7.74 -27.01 25.27
C ARG A 13 -7.76 -25.89 24.24
N SER A 14 -8.99 -25.52 23.92
CA SER A 14 -9.50 -24.14 23.84
C SER A 14 -8.48 -23.05 23.50
N GLY A 15 -8.68 -22.39 22.37
CA GLY A 15 -8.16 -21.04 22.16
C GLY A 15 -6.91 -20.95 21.30
N TRP A 16 -7.01 -21.36 20.04
CA TRP A 16 -6.32 -20.57 19.02
C TRP A 16 -7.33 -19.51 18.57
N GLU A 17 -7.48 -18.45 19.36
CA GLU A 17 -7.89 -17.19 18.77
C GLU A 17 -6.80 -16.85 17.77
N CYS A 18 -7.05 -17.17 16.49
CA CYS A 18 -6.41 -16.44 15.42
C CYS A 18 -6.76 -14.98 15.70
N ASN A 19 -5.86 -14.27 16.37
CA ASN A 19 -5.93 -12.84 16.46
C ASN A 19 -5.74 -12.39 15.01
N SER A 20 -6.86 -12.19 14.30
CA SER A 20 -6.86 -11.68 12.94
C SER A 20 -6.24 -10.30 13.02
N ILE A 21 -4.93 -10.22 12.81
CA ILE A 21 -4.26 -8.94 12.64
C ILE A 21 -4.91 -8.35 11.39
N GLN A 22 -5.82 -7.40 11.58
CA GLN A 22 -6.38 -6.60 10.51
C GLN A 22 -5.25 -5.69 10.04
N VAL A 23 -4.41 -6.18 9.13
CA VAL A 23 -3.38 -5.37 8.51
C VAL A 23 -4.10 -4.43 7.56
N MET A 24 -4.20 -3.16 7.95
CA MET A 24 -4.76 -2.12 7.10
C MET A 24 -3.72 -1.77 6.04
N ILE A 25 -4.05 -1.99 4.78
CA ILE A 25 -3.20 -1.67 3.64
C ILE A 25 -3.01 -0.15 3.56
N ARG A 26 -1.77 0.31 3.49
CA ARG A 26 -1.36 1.71 3.32
C ARG A 26 -1.30 2.05 1.84
N LEU A 27 -2.16 2.96 1.42
CA LEU A 27 -2.24 3.43 0.04
C LEU A 27 -1.69 4.84 -0.04
N LEU A 28 -0.59 5.02 -0.77
CA LEU A 28 -0.08 6.35 -1.11
C LEU A 28 -0.74 6.82 -2.39
N PHE A 29 -1.40 7.98 -2.35
CA PHE A 29 -2.02 8.59 -3.51
C PHE A 29 -1.34 9.91 -3.87
N ILE A 30 -0.73 9.95 -5.06
CA ILE A 30 0.03 11.07 -5.60
C ILE A 30 -0.77 11.69 -6.76
N ASP A 31 -1.42 12.81 -6.49
CA ASP A 31 -2.29 13.54 -7.43
C ASP A 31 -2.47 14.97 -6.90
N ASP A 32 -2.33 15.96 -7.76
CA ASP A 32 -2.38 17.38 -7.40
C ASP A 32 -3.81 17.95 -7.34
N ASP A 33 -4.82 17.23 -7.85
CA ASP A 33 -6.22 17.63 -7.80
C ASP A 33 -6.82 17.35 -6.40
N PRO A 34 -7.12 18.39 -5.60
CA PRO A 34 -7.67 18.22 -4.27
C PRO A 34 -9.10 17.63 -4.29
N GLY A 35 -9.83 17.79 -5.38
CA GLY A 35 -11.15 17.20 -5.61
C GLY A 35 -11.07 15.69 -5.80
N VAL A 36 -10.12 15.20 -6.59
CA VAL A 36 -9.86 13.76 -6.77
C VAL A 36 -9.37 13.15 -5.46
N GLN A 37 -8.38 13.76 -4.80
CA GLN A 37 -7.88 13.37 -3.48
C GLN A 37 -9.00 13.23 -2.45
N LYS A 38 -9.88 14.23 -2.34
CA LYS A 38 -11.02 14.19 -1.41
C LYS A 38 -11.98 13.05 -1.75
N THR A 39 -12.29 12.87 -3.03
CA THR A 39 -13.24 11.84 -3.49
C THR A 39 -12.70 10.43 -3.21
N LEU A 40 -11.46 10.14 -3.61
CA LEU A 40 -10.86 8.84 -3.38
C LEU A 40 -10.64 8.56 -1.89
N LYS A 41 -10.25 9.56 -1.10
CA LYS A 41 -10.13 9.40 0.34
C LYS A 41 -11.46 9.00 0.98
N MET A 42 -12.58 9.61 0.59
CA MET A 42 -13.90 9.24 1.10
C MET A 42 -14.27 7.78 0.76
N VAL A 43 -13.90 7.29 -0.43
CA VAL A 43 -14.23 5.94 -0.88
C VAL A 43 -13.31 4.88 -0.27
N LEU A 44 -12.01 5.19 -0.12
CA LEU A 44 -10.99 4.20 0.24
C LEU A 44 -10.68 4.17 1.73
N SER A 45 -10.99 5.23 2.50
CA SER A 45 -10.59 5.32 3.91
C SER A 45 -11.23 4.28 4.84
N GLU A 46 -12.33 3.63 4.43
CA GLU A 46 -12.94 2.56 5.22
C GLU A 46 -12.13 1.25 5.16
N SER A 47 -11.35 1.05 4.09
CA SER A 47 -10.62 -0.20 3.83
C SER A 47 -9.09 -0.02 3.84
N TYR A 48 -8.61 1.21 3.67
CA TYR A 48 -7.20 1.54 3.49
C TYR A 48 -6.77 2.73 4.34
N GLN A 49 -5.51 2.73 4.78
CA GLN A 49 -4.87 3.92 5.31
C GLN A 49 -4.38 4.77 4.14
N VAL A 50 -5.15 5.81 3.77
CA VAL A 50 -4.81 6.69 2.65
C VAL A 50 -3.82 7.78 3.08
N ILE A 51 -2.66 7.81 2.43
CA ILE A 51 -1.62 8.83 2.54
C ILE A 51 -1.70 9.69 1.28
N SER A 52 -1.84 11.00 1.43
CA SER A 52 -1.97 11.93 0.30
C SER A 52 -0.66 12.68 0.04
N ALA A 53 -0.29 12.80 -1.23
CA ALA A 53 0.76 13.69 -1.72
C ALA A 53 0.25 14.46 -2.94
N PHE A 54 0.50 15.76 -2.98
CA PHE A 54 -0.01 16.67 -4.02
C PHE A 54 1.05 17.04 -5.07
N THR A 55 2.25 16.47 -4.94
CA THR A 55 3.38 16.71 -5.83
C THR A 55 4.22 15.44 -5.91
N GLY A 56 4.99 15.27 -6.99
CA GLY A 56 5.87 14.12 -7.18
C GLY A 56 6.93 14.03 -6.09
N ASN A 57 7.54 15.16 -5.72
CA ASN A 57 8.54 15.19 -4.64
C ASN A 57 7.93 14.86 -3.27
N ALA A 58 6.72 15.34 -2.97
CA ALA A 58 6.03 14.96 -1.73
C ALA A 58 5.71 13.46 -1.71
N GLY A 59 5.32 12.90 -2.86
CA GLY A 59 5.05 11.47 -3.03
C GLY A 59 6.29 10.61 -2.76
N LEU A 60 7.44 10.97 -3.35
CA LEU A 60 8.71 10.26 -3.14
C LEU A 60 9.23 10.36 -1.70
N ASN A 61 8.98 11.48 -1.01
CA ASN A 61 9.30 11.61 0.40
C ASN A 61 8.39 10.71 1.25
N ALA A 62 7.08 10.75 0.99
CA ALA A 62 6.10 9.91 1.68
C ALA A 62 6.36 8.41 1.45
N LEU A 63 6.79 8.00 0.25
CA LEU A 63 7.20 6.63 -0.05
C LEU A 63 8.27 6.12 0.95
N LYS A 64 9.28 6.95 1.22
CA LYS A 64 10.41 6.60 2.10
C LYS A 64 10.04 6.63 3.57
N GLU A 65 9.19 7.57 3.98
CA GLU A 65 8.84 7.79 5.38
C GLU A 65 7.72 6.86 5.85
N MET A 66 6.78 6.54 4.95
CA MET A 66 5.53 5.89 5.30
C MET A 66 5.41 4.45 4.78
N ASP A 67 6.36 3.98 3.97
CA ASP A 67 6.49 2.58 3.51
C ASP A 67 5.16 2.01 2.95
N PRO A 68 4.50 2.67 1.98
CA PRO A 68 3.17 2.27 1.55
C PRO A 68 3.17 0.89 0.88
N ASP A 69 2.04 0.18 0.98
CA ASP A 69 1.84 -1.13 0.37
C ASP A 69 1.47 -1.04 -1.12
N VAL A 70 0.91 0.10 -1.55
CA VAL A 70 0.55 0.39 -2.94
C VAL A 70 0.60 1.89 -3.21
N VAL A 71 0.98 2.26 -4.43
CA VAL A 71 0.98 3.66 -4.89
C VAL A 71 -0.05 3.84 -6.02
N LEU A 72 -0.90 4.84 -5.89
CA LEU A 72 -1.70 5.41 -6.98
C LEU A 72 -0.99 6.68 -7.44
N LEU A 73 -0.62 6.77 -8.72
CA LEU A 73 0.22 7.85 -9.25
C LEU A 73 -0.42 8.46 -10.49
N ASP A 74 -0.70 9.77 -10.43
CA ASP A 74 -1.07 10.53 -11.62
C ASP A 74 0.14 10.83 -12.53
N ILE A 75 -0.12 11.04 -13.83
CA ILE A 75 0.92 11.38 -14.81
C ILE A 75 1.27 12.87 -14.74
N ASN A 76 0.29 13.76 -14.55
CA ASN A 76 0.45 15.19 -14.71
C ASN A 76 0.63 15.88 -13.35
N LEU A 77 1.83 15.80 -12.78
CA LEU A 77 2.12 16.49 -11.51
C LEU A 77 2.76 17.87 -11.76
N PRO A 78 2.56 18.84 -10.85
CA PRO A 78 3.00 20.22 -11.04
C PRO A 78 4.52 20.41 -11.00
N ASP A 79 5.26 19.45 -10.43
CA ASP A 79 6.71 19.56 -10.19
C ASP A 79 7.56 18.47 -10.84
N LYS A 80 6.97 17.37 -11.31
CA LYS A 80 7.64 16.24 -11.97
C LYS A 80 6.70 15.56 -12.96
N ASP A 81 7.25 14.89 -13.98
CA ASP A 81 6.46 13.95 -14.78
C ASP A 81 6.19 12.69 -13.94
N GLY A 82 4.96 12.19 -13.94
CA GLY A 82 4.59 10.99 -13.20
C GLY A 82 5.37 9.74 -13.66
N LEU A 83 5.85 9.69 -14.91
CA LEU A 83 6.72 8.61 -15.37
C LEU A 83 8.13 8.68 -14.74
N ASP A 84 8.68 9.89 -14.56
CA ASP A 84 9.95 10.06 -13.86
C ASP A 84 9.82 9.63 -12.39
N VAL A 85 8.68 9.97 -11.76
CA VAL A 85 8.36 9.53 -10.39
C VAL A 85 8.25 8.00 -10.33
N LEU A 86 7.61 7.35 -11.31
CA LEU A 86 7.52 5.90 -11.40
C LEU A 86 8.91 5.25 -11.50
N GLU A 87 9.82 5.80 -12.33
CA GLU A 87 11.19 5.30 -12.44
C GLU A 87 11.93 5.37 -11.10
N GLU A 88 11.79 6.48 -10.36
CA GLU A 88 12.38 6.63 -9.03
C GLU A 88 11.79 5.64 -8.01
N ILE A 89 10.47 5.37 -8.06
CA ILE A 89 9.82 4.38 -7.19
C ILE A 89 10.35 2.98 -7.50
N VAL A 90 10.35 2.56 -8.76
CA VAL A 90 10.75 1.20 -9.19
C VAL A 90 12.24 0.93 -8.96
N ALA A 91 13.07 1.98 -8.95
CA ALA A 91 14.49 1.86 -8.59
C ALA A 91 14.72 1.51 -7.10
N CYS A 92 13.70 1.63 -6.23
CA CYS A 92 13.82 1.27 -4.82
C CYS A 92 13.86 -0.27 -4.63
N PRO A 93 14.72 -0.81 -3.74
CA PRO A 93 14.86 -2.26 -3.54
C PRO A 93 13.58 -2.99 -3.10
N SER A 94 12.63 -2.28 -2.50
CA SER A 94 11.34 -2.80 -2.05
C SER A 94 10.20 -1.92 -2.56
N ALA A 95 10.24 -1.61 -3.86
CA ALA A 95 9.22 -0.79 -4.50
C ALA A 95 7.82 -1.44 -4.37
N PRO A 96 6.82 -0.71 -3.86
CA PRO A 96 5.45 -1.18 -3.87
C PRO A 96 4.91 -1.23 -5.32
N PRO A 97 3.88 -2.04 -5.59
CA PRO A 97 3.14 -1.96 -6.84
C PRO A 97 2.60 -0.54 -7.07
N VAL A 98 2.72 -0.06 -8.31
CA VAL A 98 2.23 1.25 -8.74
C VAL A 98 1.09 1.07 -9.74
N ILE A 99 -0.01 1.78 -9.52
CA ILE A 99 -1.12 1.91 -10.45
C ILE A 99 -1.11 3.33 -10.97
N MET A 100 -0.88 3.49 -12.28
CA MET A 100 -0.99 4.77 -12.94
C MET A 100 -2.46 5.16 -13.08
N LEU A 101 -2.78 6.39 -12.70
CA LEU A 101 -4.06 7.02 -12.94
C LEU A 101 -3.87 8.11 -14.01
N THR A 102 -4.85 8.23 -14.90
CA THR A 102 -4.92 9.31 -15.87
C THR A 102 -6.40 9.58 -16.14
N ALA A 103 -6.76 10.85 -16.19
CA ALA A 103 -8.08 11.31 -16.61
C ALA A 103 -8.13 11.55 -18.13
#